data_AF-A0AAN6CAZ6-F1
#
_entry.id   AF-A0AAN6CAZ6-F1
#
_cell.length_a   1.000
_cell.length_b   1.000
_cell.length_c   1.000
_cell.angle_alpha   90.00
_cell.angle_beta   90.00
_cell.angle_gamma   90.00
#
_symmetry.space_group_name_H-M   'P 1'
#
loop_
_entity.id
_entity.type
_entity.pdbx_description
1 polymer ?
#
loop_
_entity_poly.entity_id
_entity_poly.type
_entity_poly.pdbx_seq_one_letter_code
_entity_poly.pdbx_strand_id
1 'polypeptide(L)'
;MPAEILIPTDANLIQDEISELEKRLHDAKARLNKVQPSPPLSPAPHLAETTHFLLLLSDSALPLGSFAFSSGLESYLAHQPRASASFASFLPASLSSFAATTLPFVLAGHRNPEKLPQLDDQLDAAIICTVGRRASVAQGPILRQESQKEVPLVSAHLAPLFGAVCALVGLGLRQTAYVFMLSHVKALISAAVRANVFGPYHAQKVLAGQQVQRMIDDMIDREWMTPVEEAGQTVPAMDLWIGRHEILYSRIFNS
;
A
#
# COMPACT_ATOMS: atom_id res chain seq x y z
N MET A 1 74.59 -33.14 -1.55
CA MET A 1 75.13 -32.36 -2.69
C MET A 1 74.67 -33.05 -3.96
N PRO A 2 74.09 -32.38 -4.97
CA PRO A 2 74.05 -30.93 -5.20
C PRO A 2 72.63 -30.31 -5.16
N ALA A 3 72.61 -28.99 -5.07
CA ALA A 3 71.44 -28.13 -5.17
C ALA A 3 71.19 -27.79 -6.66
N GLU A 4 69.94 -27.94 -7.11
CA GLU A 4 69.51 -27.49 -8.43
C GLU A 4 69.24 -25.98 -8.40
N ILE A 5 69.87 -25.30 -9.36
CA ILE A 5 69.96 -23.87 -9.51
C ILE A 5 68.65 -23.33 -10.08
N LEU A 6 68.15 -22.27 -9.43
CA LEU A 6 67.03 -21.44 -9.85
C LEU A 6 67.10 -21.08 -11.34
N ILE A 7 65.95 -21.13 -12.02
CA ILE A 7 65.69 -20.39 -13.26
C ILE A 7 64.79 -19.20 -12.87
N PRO A 8 65.35 -18.02 -12.50
CA PRO A 8 64.58 -16.84 -12.12
C PRO A 8 64.29 -15.91 -13.32
N THR A 9 64.63 -16.32 -14.54
CA THR A 9 64.69 -15.39 -15.69
C THR A 9 63.32 -15.18 -16.36
N ASP A 10 62.54 -16.24 -16.56
CA ASP A 10 61.25 -16.11 -17.27
C ASP A 10 60.15 -15.47 -16.41
N ALA A 11 60.12 -15.73 -15.11
CA ALA A 11 59.12 -15.16 -14.21
C ALA A 11 59.28 -13.64 -14.06
N ASN A 12 60.52 -13.15 -14.00
CA ASN A 12 60.80 -11.71 -13.92
C ASN A 12 60.47 -11.00 -15.24
N LEU A 13 60.74 -11.64 -16.39
CA LEU A 13 60.38 -11.10 -17.70
C LEU A 13 58.86 -10.94 -17.86
N ILE A 14 58.08 -11.93 -17.40
CA ILE A 14 56.61 -11.85 -17.42
C ILE A 14 56.10 -10.76 -16.47
N GLN A 15 56.73 -10.60 -15.30
CA GLN A 15 56.35 -9.56 -14.33
C GLN A 15 56.61 -8.14 -14.89
N ASP A 16 57.72 -7.96 -15.60
CA ASP A 16 58.06 -6.71 -16.27
C ASP A 16 57.09 -6.42 -17.43
N GLU A 17 56.69 -7.45 -18.20
CA GLU A 17 55.68 -7.33 -19.25
C GLU A 17 54.31 -6.92 -18.70
N ILE A 18 53.87 -7.52 -17.59
CA ILE A 18 52.62 -7.15 -16.90
C ILE A 18 52.69 -5.69 -16.46
N SER A 19 53.80 -5.26 -15.86
CA SER A 19 53.98 -3.89 -15.37
C SER A 19 53.92 -2.86 -16.51
N GLU A 20 54.52 -3.18 -17.66
CA GLU A 20 54.46 -2.35 -18.86
C GLU A 20 53.04 -2.28 -19.45
N LEU A 21 52.33 -3.41 -19.48
CA LEU A 21 50.94 -3.48 -19.96
C LEU A 21 49.98 -2.69 -19.05
N GLU A 22 50.15 -2.75 -17.73
CA GLU A 22 49.37 -1.96 -16.78
C GLU A 22 49.59 -0.46 -16.96
N LYS A 23 50.84 -0.05 -17.20
CA LYS A 23 51.18 1.35 -17.49
C LYS A 23 50.52 1.82 -18.79
N ARG A 24 50.56 0.99 -19.85
CA ARG A 24 49.88 1.28 -21.12
C ARG A 24 48.36 1.35 -20.97
N LEU A 25 47.77 0.50 -20.14
CA LEU A 25 46.34 0.54 -19.81
C LEU A 25 45.97 1.84 -19.09
N HIS A 26 46.80 2.26 -18.12
CA HIS A 26 46.59 3.50 -17.39
C HIS A 26 46.61 4.71 -18.32
N ASP A 27 47.60 4.80 -19.20
CA ASP A 27 47.70 5.87 -20.19
C ASP A 27 46.54 5.87 -21.19
N ALA A 28 46.10 4.68 -21.63
CA ALA A 28 44.94 4.55 -22.51
C ALA A 28 43.65 5.03 -21.83
N LYS A 29 43.44 4.68 -20.55
CA LYS A 29 42.30 5.16 -19.75
C LYS A 29 42.35 6.67 -19.53
N ALA A 30 43.53 7.23 -19.28
CA ALA A 30 43.71 8.68 -19.13
C ALA A 30 43.41 9.44 -20.43
N ARG A 31 43.75 8.87 -21.60
CA ARG A 31 43.36 9.41 -22.91
C ARG A 31 41.86 9.28 -23.16
N LEU A 32 41.26 8.15 -22.81
CA LEU A 32 39.81 7.93 -22.96
C LEU A 32 39.00 8.93 -22.13
N ASN A 33 39.42 9.20 -20.89
CA ASN A 33 38.77 10.22 -20.04
C ASN A 33 38.91 11.66 -20.57
N LYS A 34 39.92 11.96 -21.38
CA LYS A 34 40.06 13.26 -22.06
C LYS A 34 39.25 13.37 -23.35
N VAL A 35 38.94 12.23 -23.97
CA VAL A 35 38.16 12.15 -25.22
C VAL A 35 36.67 12.00 -24.93
N GLN A 36 36.29 11.39 -23.80
CA GLN A 36 34.91 11.38 -23.36
C GLN A 36 34.50 12.82 -22.98
N PRO A 37 33.50 13.41 -23.65
CA PRO A 37 32.88 14.62 -23.14
C PRO A 37 32.36 14.31 -21.73
N SER A 38 32.45 15.29 -20.83
CA SER A 38 31.83 15.21 -19.50
C SER A 38 30.46 14.56 -19.60
N PRO A 39 30.09 13.65 -18.68
CA PRO A 39 28.77 13.04 -18.72
C PRO A 39 27.74 14.18 -18.86
N PRO A 40 26.75 14.07 -19.76
CA PRO A 40 25.71 15.08 -19.82
C PRO A 40 25.19 15.25 -18.40
N LEU A 41 25.04 16.51 -17.93
CA LEU A 41 24.39 16.78 -16.65
C LEU A 41 23.13 15.91 -16.63
N SER A 42 23.08 14.96 -15.69
CA SER A 42 21.92 14.08 -15.55
C SER A 42 20.69 14.97 -15.62
N PRO A 43 19.74 14.72 -16.55
CA PRO A 43 18.53 15.50 -16.60
C PRO A 43 17.96 15.52 -15.18
N ALA A 44 17.54 16.70 -14.71
CA ALA A 44 16.97 16.89 -13.38
C ALA A 44 16.01 15.72 -13.08
N PRO A 45 15.99 15.15 -11.86
CA PRO A 45 15.25 13.92 -11.60
C PRO A 45 13.77 14.14 -11.94
N HIS A 46 13.37 13.71 -13.14
CA HIS A 46 11.99 13.74 -13.55
C HIS A 46 11.27 12.74 -12.64
N LEU A 47 10.21 13.20 -11.98
CA LEU A 47 9.40 12.35 -11.12
C LEU A 47 8.94 11.15 -11.95
N ALA A 48 9.22 9.92 -11.50
CA ALA A 48 8.73 8.73 -12.20
C ALA A 48 7.21 8.84 -12.38
N GLU A 49 6.69 8.49 -13.56
CA GLU A 49 5.25 8.60 -13.87
C GLU A 49 4.37 7.87 -12.83
N THR A 50 4.87 6.76 -12.27
CA THR A 50 4.23 6.01 -11.18
C THR A 50 4.07 6.82 -9.89
N THR A 51 4.98 7.77 -9.62
CA THR A 51 4.86 8.69 -8.47
C THR A 51 3.65 9.61 -8.62
N HIS A 52 3.33 10.05 -9.85
CA HIS A 52 2.15 10.88 -10.08
C HIS A 52 0.87 10.12 -9.74
N PHE A 53 0.73 8.88 -10.21
CA PHE A 53 -0.42 8.04 -9.89
C PHE A 53 -0.48 7.66 -8.41
N LEU A 54 0.67 7.43 -7.76
CA LEU A 54 0.73 7.19 -6.32
C LEU A 54 0.16 8.38 -5.54
N LEU A 55 0.55 9.61 -5.90
CA LEU A 55 0.04 10.83 -5.26
C LEU A 55 -1.47 10.99 -5.51
N LEU A 56 -1.94 10.74 -6.73
CA LEU A 56 -3.36 10.84 -7.08
C LEU A 56 -4.21 9.81 -6.35
N LEU A 57 -3.77 8.55 -6.31
CA LEU A 57 -4.47 7.45 -5.60
C LEU A 57 -4.41 7.61 -4.08
N SER A 58 -3.39 8.31 -3.58
CA SER A 58 -3.29 8.68 -2.17
C SER A 58 -4.13 9.90 -1.82
N ASP A 59 -4.66 10.63 -2.79
CA ASP A 59 -5.42 11.86 -2.54
C ASP A 59 -6.77 11.53 -1.89
N SER A 60 -7.12 12.29 -0.84
CA SER A 60 -8.41 12.19 -0.18
C SER A 60 -9.57 12.76 -0.98
N ALA A 61 -9.29 13.58 -2.01
CA ALA A 61 -10.29 14.17 -2.89
C ALA A 61 -10.72 13.22 -4.02
N LEU A 62 -10.03 12.08 -4.19
CA LEU A 62 -10.46 11.09 -5.16
C LEU A 62 -11.86 10.58 -4.76
N PRO A 63 -12.86 10.57 -5.66
CA PRO A 63 -14.25 10.24 -5.33
C PRO A 63 -14.46 8.73 -5.13
N LEU A 64 -13.53 8.07 -4.42
CA LEU A 64 -13.64 6.69 -3.97
C LEU A 64 -14.60 6.54 -2.79
N GLY A 65 -15.16 7.62 -2.25
CA GLY A 65 -16.14 7.56 -1.16
C GLY A 65 -15.60 7.07 0.19
N SER A 66 -14.32 6.70 0.32
CA SER A 66 -13.75 6.14 1.55
C SER A 66 -13.86 7.08 2.76
N PHE A 67 -13.94 8.39 2.55
CA PHE A 67 -14.13 9.39 3.61
C PHE A 67 -15.58 9.59 4.05
N ALA A 68 -16.56 9.00 3.37
CA ALA A 68 -17.97 9.08 3.77
C ALA A 68 -18.30 8.13 4.93
N PHE A 69 -17.48 7.10 5.14
CA PHE A 69 -17.68 6.01 6.10
C PHE A 69 -16.81 6.22 7.34
N SER A 70 -17.35 5.91 8.53
CA SER A 70 -16.59 5.94 9.80
C SER A 70 -15.90 4.62 10.13
N SER A 71 -16.14 3.57 9.33
CA SER A 71 -15.66 2.20 9.56
C SER A 71 -15.91 1.70 10.99
N GLY A 72 -17.07 2.06 11.56
CA GLY A 72 -17.50 1.66 12.90
C GLY A 72 -17.05 2.60 14.03
N LEU A 73 -16.24 3.63 13.75
CA LEU A 73 -15.77 4.57 14.79
C LEU A 73 -16.92 5.32 15.47
N GLU A 74 -17.90 5.79 14.70
CA GLU A 74 -19.05 6.52 15.25
C GLU A 74 -19.83 5.64 16.24
N SER A 75 -20.07 4.40 15.85
CA SER A 75 -20.74 3.40 16.69
C SER A 75 -19.92 3.01 17.91
N TYR A 76 -18.59 2.85 17.76
CA TYR A 76 -17.68 2.61 18.87
C TYR A 76 -17.75 3.72 19.92
N LEU A 77 -17.69 4.98 19.50
CA LEU A 77 -17.77 6.14 20.39
C LEU A 77 -19.14 6.29 21.06
N ALA A 78 -20.22 5.96 20.34
CA ALA A 78 -21.57 6.08 20.86
C ALA A 78 -21.93 4.98 21.88
N HIS A 79 -21.39 3.78 21.71
CA HIS A 79 -21.76 2.61 22.51
C HIS A 79 -20.78 2.26 23.63
N GLN A 80 -19.56 2.80 23.60
CA GLN A 80 -18.62 2.61 24.71
C GLN A 80 -18.76 3.71 25.78
N PRO A 81 -18.54 3.38 27.07
CA PRO A 81 -18.39 4.39 28.10
C PRO A 81 -17.29 5.38 27.72
N ARG A 82 -17.53 6.69 27.90
CA ARG A 82 -16.58 7.75 27.52
C ARG A 82 -15.17 7.59 28.11
N ALA A 83 -15.06 6.97 29.28
CA ALA A 83 -13.78 6.70 29.93
C ALA A 83 -12.96 5.59 29.24
N SER A 84 -13.62 4.72 28.46
CA SER A 84 -13.02 3.56 27.80
C SER A 84 -12.84 3.76 26.30
N ALA A 85 -13.61 4.67 25.69
CA ALA A 85 -13.53 4.97 24.28
C ALA A 85 -12.22 5.72 23.95
N SER A 86 -11.28 5.04 23.30
CA SER A 86 -9.98 5.61 22.93
C SER A 86 -9.61 5.28 21.49
N PHE A 87 -9.38 6.33 20.69
CA PHE A 87 -8.91 6.18 19.32
C PHE A 87 -7.57 5.42 19.24
N ALA A 88 -6.71 5.57 20.26
CA ALA A 88 -5.44 4.85 20.32
C ALA A 88 -5.62 3.33 20.43
N SER A 89 -6.74 2.86 20.99
CA SER A 89 -7.10 1.44 21.03
C SER A 89 -7.91 0.98 19.82
N PHE A 90 -8.75 1.88 19.27
CA PHE A 90 -9.58 1.59 18.11
C PHE A 90 -8.76 1.49 16.82
N LEU A 91 -7.78 2.37 16.61
CA LEU A 91 -7.00 2.42 15.36
C LEU A 91 -6.26 1.09 15.08
N PRO A 92 -5.51 0.49 16.01
CA PRO A 92 -4.86 -0.81 15.77
C PRO A 92 -5.87 -1.94 15.51
N ALA A 93 -7.00 -1.96 16.22
CA ALA A 93 -8.06 -2.95 16.03
C ALA A 93 -8.70 -2.83 14.64
N SER A 94 -8.99 -1.60 14.22
CA SER A 94 -9.54 -1.31 12.90
C SER A 94 -8.56 -1.64 11.78
N LEU A 95 -7.28 -1.30 11.94
CA LEU A 95 -6.25 -1.64 10.96
C LEU A 95 -6.04 -3.15 10.84
N SER A 96 -5.99 -3.86 11.97
CA SER A 96 -5.82 -5.32 11.97
C SER A 96 -6.99 -6.02 11.29
N SER A 97 -8.22 -5.60 11.58
CA SER A 97 -9.44 -6.12 10.95
C SER A 97 -9.50 -5.81 9.45
N PHE A 98 -9.20 -4.57 9.07
CA PHE A 98 -9.19 -4.13 7.68
C PHE A 98 -8.12 -4.86 6.86
N ALA A 99 -6.90 -4.97 7.39
CA ALA A 99 -5.82 -5.71 6.74
C ALA A 99 -6.23 -7.17 6.47
N ALA A 100 -6.67 -7.90 7.51
CA ALA A 100 -6.98 -9.32 7.39
C ALA A 100 -8.15 -9.63 6.43
N THR A 101 -9.10 -8.70 6.27
CA THR A 101 -10.28 -8.92 5.42
C THR A 101 -10.13 -8.42 3.99
N THR A 102 -9.37 -7.35 3.77
CA THR A 102 -9.35 -6.65 2.48
C THR A 102 -8.00 -6.67 1.78
N LEU A 103 -6.90 -6.69 2.53
CA LEU A 103 -5.56 -6.62 1.95
C LEU A 103 -5.22 -7.84 1.09
N PRO A 104 -5.58 -9.09 1.45
CA PRO A 104 -5.38 -10.24 0.58
C PRO A 104 -6.02 -10.06 -0.81
N PHE A 105 -7.21 -9.46 -0.87
CA PHE A 105 -7.92 -9.19 -2.13
C PHE A 105 -7.25 -8.09 -2.96
N VAL A 106 -6.70 -7.05 -2.33
CA VAL A 106 -5.89 -6.02 -3.02
C VAL A 106 -4.65 -6.65 -3.64
N LEU A 107 -3.92 -7.47 -2.85
CA LEU A 107 -2.71 -8.13 -3.31
C LEU A 107 -3.02 -9.13 -4.43
N ALA A 108 -4.10 -9.89 -4.31
CA ALA A 108 -4.54 -10.84 -5.34
C ALA A 108 -4.96 -10.13 -6.63
N GLY A 109 -5.73 -9.03 -6.53
CA GLY A 109 -6.16 -8.23 -7.67
C GLY A 109 -5.03 -7.51 -8.37
N HIS A 110 -3.98 -7.13 -7.63
CA HIS A 110 -2.75 -6.58 -8.22
C HIS A 110 -1.93 -7.66 -8.95
N ARG A 111 -1.76 -8.83 -8.34
CA ARG A 111 -0.98 -9.95 -8.92
C ARG A 111 -1.66 -10.56 -10.15
N ASN A 112 -3.00 -10.64 -10.15
CA ASN A 112 -3.79 -11.30 -11.19
C ASN A 112 -5.02 -10.44 -11.56
N PRO A 113 -4.84 -9.31 -12.27
CA PRO A 113 -5.95 -8.42 -12.63
C PRO A 113 -7.04 -9.11 -13.48
N GLU A 114 -6.70 -10.16 -14.21
CA GLU A 114 -7.64 -10.95 -15.02
C GLU A 114 -8.66 -11.75 -14.20
N LYS A 115 -8.35 -12.01 -12.91
CA LYS A 115 -9.25 -12.70 -11.97
C LYS A 115 -10.16 -11.75 -11.20
N LEU A 116 -10.20 -10.48 -11.59
CA LEU A 116 -10.95 -9.44 -10.88
C LEU A 116 -12.43 -9.83 -10.64
N PRO A 117 -13.19 -10.39 -11.61
CA PRO A 117 -14.58 -10.77 -11.36
C PRO A 117 -14.72 -11.86 -10.29
N GLN A 118 -13.85 -12.86 -10.28
CA GLN A 118 -13.88 -13.94 -9.30
C GLN A 118 -13.49 -13.43 -7.91
N LEU A 119 -12.48 -12.55 -7.83
CA LEU A 119 -12.06 -11.95 -6.55
C LEU A 119 -13.12 -11.03 -5.97
N ASP A 120 -13.86 -10.32 -6.83
CA ASP A 120 -14.97 -9.48 -6.43
C ASP A 120 -16.13 -10.29 -5.86
N ASP A 121 -16.53 -11.38 -6.53
CA ASP A 121 -17.57 -12.32 -6.08
C ASP A 121 -17.18 -13.00 -4.77
N GLN A 122 -15.93 -13.46 -4.64
CA GLN A 122 -15.41 -14.03 -3.39
C GLN A 122 -15.45 -13.02 -2.24
N LEU A 123 -15.10 -11.75 -2.50
CA LEU A 123 -15.16 -10.72 -1.47
C LEU A 123 -16.61 -10.39 -1.08
N ASP A 124 -17.55 -10.33 -2.03
CA ASP A 124 -18.98 -10.12 -1.74
C ASP A 124 -19.51 -11.24 -0.85
N ALA A 125 -19.13 -12.49 -1.14
CA ALA A 125 -19.48 -13.66 -0.35
C ALA A 125 -18.82 -13.70 1.05
N ALA A 126 -17.59 -13.15 1.19
CA ALA A 126 -16.84 -13.15 2.44
C ALA A 126 -17.30 -12.05 3.43
N ILE A 127 -17.84 -10.93 2.94
CA ILE A 127 -18.28 -9.83 3.80
C ILE A 127 -19.65 -10.14 4.42
N ILE A 128 -19.64 -10.58 5.68
CA ILE A 128 -20.86 -10.89 6.46
C ILE A 128 -21.62 -9.60 6.84
N CYS A 129 -20.89 -8.55 7.23
CA CYS A 129 -21.51 -7.30 7.67
C CYS A 129 -22.14 -6.54 6.50
N THR A 130 -23.47 -6.44 6.46
CA THR A 130 -24.21 -5.78 5.37
C THR A 130 -23.82 -4.32 5.17
N VAL A 131 -23.61 -3.59 6.27
CA VAL A 131 -23.12 -2.19 6.27
C VAL A 131 -21.72 -2.12 5.67
N GLY A 132 -20.82 -3.02 6.09
CA GLY A 132 -19.48 -3.13 5.53
C GLY A 132 -19.49 -3.47 4.04
N ARG A 133 -20.39 -4.37 3.61
CA ARG A 133 -20.56 -4.74 2.20
C ARG A 133 -21.01 -3.54 1.38
N ARG A 134 -22.06 -2.83 1.82
CA ARG A 134 -22.52 -1.60 1.17
C ARG A 134 -21.42 -0.56 1.08
N ALA A 135 -20.64 -0.37 2.14
CA ALA A 135 -19.53 0.58 2.14
C ALA A 135 -18.47 0.21 1.11
N SER A 136 -18.05 -1.06 1.05
CA SER A 136 -17.06 -1.55 0.08
C SER A 136 -17.54 -1.39 -1.37
N VAL A 137 -18.83 -1.63 -1.62
CA VAL A 137 -19.51 -1.49 -2.90
C VAL A 137 -19.71 -0.02 -3.27
N ALA A 138 -20.12 0.84 -2.33
CA ALA A 138 -20.33 2.26 -2.57
C ALA A 138 -19.05 3.04 -2.93
N GLN A 139 -17.89 2.43 -2.71
CA GLN A 139 -16.57 3.02 -2.99
C GLN A 139 -16.02 2.69 -4.39
N GLY A 140 -16.63 1.75 -5.14
CA GLY A 140 -16.27 1.43 -6.53
C GLY A 140 -17.08 2.10 -7.67
N PRO A 141 -17.79 3.24 -7.50
CA PRO A 141 -18.87 3.64 -8.41
C PRO A 141 -18.40 4.15 -9.79
N ILE A 142 -17.09 4.26 -10.05
CA ILE A 142 -16.61 4.59 -11.41
C ILE A 142 -17.10 3.56 -12.45
N LEU A 143 -17.35 2.30 -12.05
CA LEU A 143 -17.78 1.24 -12.97
C LEU A 143 -19.30 1.00 -13.06
N ARG A 144 -20.13 1.60 -12.19
CA ARG A 144 -21.59 1.32 -12.17
C ARG A 144 -22.46 2.29 -12.94
N GLN A 145 -21.97 3.47 -13.32
CA GLN A 145 -22.83 4.47 -13.98
C GLN A 145 -23.36 4.01 -15.35
N GLU A 146 -22.70 3.06 -16.01
CA GLU A 146 -23.07 2.57 -17.36
C GLU A 146 -24.06 1.39 -17.36
N SER A 147 -24.29 0.70 -16.24
CA SER A 147 -25.03 -0.60 -16.22
C SER A 147 -26.39 -0.53 -15.49
N GLN A 148 -27.18 0.52 -15.71
CA GLN A 148 -28.50 0.65 -15.07
C GLN A 148 -29.59 -0.31 -15.59
N LYS A 149 -29.27 -1.22 -16.52
CA LYS A 149 -30.28 -2.08 -17.20
C LYS A 149 -30.09 -3.59 -17.03
N GLU A 150 -28.97 -4.06 -16.47
CA GLU A 150 -28.73 -5.50 -16.25
C GLU A 150 -28.18 -5.74 -14.84
N VAL A 151 -28.36 -6.95 -14.31
CA VAL A 151 -27.73 -7.35 -13.04
C VAL A 151 -26.21 -7.19 -13.23
N PRO A 152 -25.53 -6.35 -12.44
CA PRO A 152 -24.11 -6.12 -12.64
C PRO A 152 -23.34 -7.43 -12.46
N LEU A 153 -22.45 -7.74 -13.41
CA LEU A 153 -21.63 -8.96 -13.38
C LEU A 153 -20.72 -9.04 -12.13
N VAL A 154 -20.47 -7.89 -11.49
CA VAL A 154 -19.58 -7.70 -10.34
C VAL A 154 -20.15 -6.62 -9.42
N SER A 155 -20.06 -6.84 -8.11
CA SER A 155 -20.38 -5.86 -7.06
C SER A 155 -19.47 -4.62 -7.14
N ALA A 156 -18.27 -4.75 -7.70
CA ALA A 156 -17.25 -3.70 -7.83
C ALA A 156 -16.79 -3.17 -6.46
N HIS A 157 -16.31 -4.08 -5.63
CA HIS A 157 -15.65 -3.81 -4.36
C HIS A 157 -14.33 -3.07 -4.57
N LEU A 158 -14.06 -2.11 -3.68
CA LEU A 158 -12.87 -1.27 -3.77
C LEU A 158 -11.56 -2.09 -3.72
N ALA A 159 -11.46 -3.09 -2.85
CA ALA A 159 -10.21 -3.81 -2.59
C ALA A 159 -9.60 -4.48 -3.85
N PRO A 160 -10.27 -5.43 -4.51
CA PRO A 160 -9.70 -6.09 -5.69
C PRO A 160 -9.57 -5.12 -6.87
N LEU A 161 -10.52 -4.17 -7.01
CA LEU A 161 -10.47 -3.13 -8.05
C LEU A 161 -9.25 -2.22 -7.90
N PHE A 162 -8.97 -1.76 -6.68
CA PHE A 162 -7.83 -0.89 -6.38
C PHE A 162 -6.51 -1.58 -6.70
N GLY A 163 -6.39 -2.86 -6.35
CA GLY A 163 -5.26 -3.71 -6.71
C GLY A 163 -5.04 -3.78 -8.23
N ALA A 164 -6.09 -4.11 -8.97
CA ALA A 164 -6.05 -4.22 -10.43
C ALA A 164 -5.69 -2.88 -11.11
N VAL A 165 -6.31 -1.77 -10.68
CA VAL A 165 -6.00 -0.43 -11.21
C VAL A 165 -4.54 -0.08 -10.96
N CYS A 166 -4.03 -0.33 -9.75
CA CYS A 166 -2.63 -0.06 -9.42
C CYS A 166 -1.65 -0.87 -10.26
N ALA A 167 -1.97 -2.14 -10.56
CA ALA A 167 -1.17 -2.96 -11.46
C ALA A 167 -1.14 -2.38 -12.87
N LEU A 168 -2.29 -1.91 -13.39
CA LEU A 168 -2.41 -1.31 -14.72
C LEU A 168 -1.61 0.00 -14.85
N VAL A 169 -1.56 0.83 -13.80
CA VAL A 169 -0.76 2.07 -13.81
C VAL A 169 0.70 1.86 -13.41
N GLY A 170 1.14 0.62 -13.24
CA GLY A 170 2.54 0.26 -12.96
C GLY A 170 3.03 0.55 -11.54
N LEU A 171 2.12 0.71 -10.56
CA LEU A 171 2.52 0.83 -9.15
C LEU A 171 3.06 -0.52 -8.65
N GLY A 172 4.13 -0.49 -7.86
CA GLY A 172 4.66 -1.71 -7.24
C GLY A 172 3.69 -2.27 -6.20
N LEU A 173 3.62 -3.60 -6.08
CA LEU A 173 2.70 -4.30 -5.16
C LEU A 173 2.77 -3.77 -3.72
N ARG A 174 3.97 -3.49 -3.20
CA ARG A 174 4.15 -2.93 -1.85
C ARG A 174 3.63 -1.50 -1.74
N GLN A 175 3.81 -0.68 -2.77
CA GLN A 175 3.30 0.70 -2.80
C GLN A 175 1.77 0.68 -2.83
N THR A 176 1.16 -0.20 -3.63
CA THR A 176 -0.29 -0.42 -3.67
C THR A 176 -0.85 -0.78 -2.31
N ALA A 177 -0.26 -1.78 -1.64
CA ALA A 177 -0.66 -2.19 -0.29
C ALA A 177 -0.56 -1.03 0.71
N TYR A 178 0.54 -0.29 0.66
CA TYR A 178 0.77 0.83 1.57
C TYR A 178 -0.22 1.98 1.36
N VAL A 179 -0.44 2.40 0.11
CA VAL A 179 -1.41 3.46 -0.20
C VAL A 179 -2.82 3.05 0.20
N PHE A 180 -3.21 1.80 -0.05
CA PHE A 180 -4.51 1.28 0.34
C PHE A 180 -4.72 1.33 1.85
N MET A 181 -3.77 0.83 2.63
CA MET A 181 -3.82 0.86 4.10
C MET A 181 -3.78 2.29 4.65
N LEU A 182 -2.95 3.16 4.07
CA LEU A 182 -2.85 4.56 4.46
C LEU A 182 -4.16 5.30 4.19
N SER A 183 -4.85 5.01 3.08
CA SER A 183 -6.15 5.61 2.76
C SER A 183 -7.21 5.27 3.81
N HIS A 184 -7.22 4.04 4.34
CA HIS A 184 -8.09 3.68 5.47
C HIS A 184 -7.74 4.46 6.74
N VAL A 185 -6.45 4.59 7.09
CA VAL A 185 -6.03 5.40 8.24
C VAL A 185 -6.45 6.87 8.08
N LYS A 186 -6.26 7.44 6.89
CA LYS A 186 -6.68 8.82 6.59
C LYS A 186 -8.19 8.99 6.74
N ALA A 187 -8.98 8.03 6.29
CA ALA A 187 -10.44 8.03 6.46
C ALA A 187 -10.84 7.99 7.95
N LEU A 188 -10.23 7.09 8.74
CA LEU A 188 -10.48 6.99 10.18
C LEU A 188 -10.10 8.27 10.94
N ILE A 189 -8.95 8.86 10.61
CA ILE A 189 -8.49 10.10 11.24
C ILE A 189 -9.40 11.26 10.85
N SER A 190 -9.83 11.34 9.59
CA SER A 190 -10.83 12.32 9.15
C SER A 190 -12.14 12.15 9.93
N ALA A 191 -12.58 10.90 10.12
CA ALA A 191 -13.76 10.59 10.90
C ALA A 191 -13.62 11.00 12.38
N ALA A 192 -12.47 10.70 13.00
CA ALA A 192 -12.18 11.09 14.37
C ALA A 192 -12.18 12.62 14.58
N VAL A 193 -11.67 13.39 13.60
CA VAL A 193 -11.74 14.86 13.63
C VAL A 193 -13.18 15.35 13.55
N ARG A 194 -14.00 14.80 12.64
CA ARG A 194 -15.43 15.18 12.51
C ARG A 194 -16.26 14.76 13.72
N ALA A 195 -15.89 13.67 14.38
CA ALA A 195 -16.48 13.21 15.64
C ALA A 195 -15.93 13.94 16.88
N ASN A 196 -15.10 14.98 16.68
CA ASN A 196 -14.51 15.81 17.74
C ASN A 196 -13.66 15.03 18.77
N VAL A 197 -13.03 13.92 18.34
CA VAL A 197 -12.12 13.13 19.20
C VAL A 197 -10.79 13.85 19.39
N PHE A 198 -10.26 14.48 18.33
CA PHE A 198 -9.10 15.36 18.37
C PHE A 198 -9.12 16.38 17.23
N GLY A 199 -8.36 17.47 17.39
CA GLY A 199 -8.27 18.54 16.40
C GLY A 199 -7.41 18.21 15.17
N PRO A 200 -7.49 19.02 14.10
CA PRO A 200 -6.81 18.77 12.83
C PRO A 200 -5.27 18.78 12.94
N TYR A 201 -4.69 19.58 13.84
CA TYR A 201 -3.24 19.56 14.09
C TYR A 201 -2.77 18.24 14.71
N HIS A 202 -3.56 17.69 15.63
CA HIS A 202 -3.25 16.40 16.24
C HIS A 202 -3.38 15.27 15.21
N ALA A 203 -4.40 15.34 14.34
CA ALA A 203 -4.57 14.42 13.22
C ALA A 203 -3.34 14.35 12.30
N GLN A 204 -2.81 15.52 11.90
CA GLN A 204 -1.59 15.58 11.08
C GLN A 204 -0.36 15.05 11.82
N LYS A 205 -0.24 15.32 13.13
CA LYS A 205 0.84 14.76 13.95
C LYS A 205 0.78 13.23 14.00
N VAL A 206 -0.41 12.64 14.09
CA VAL A 206 -0.60 11.18 14.07
C VAL A 206 -0.22 10.62 12.69
N LEU A 207 -0.70 11.22 11.60
CA LEU A 207 -0.38 10.80 10.22
C LEU A 207 1.10 10.90 9.87
N ALA A 208 1.78 11.97 10.31
CA ALA A 208 3.21 12.16 10.12
C ALA A 208 4.07 11.33 11.09
N GLY A 209 3.45 10.63 12.04
CA GLY A 209 4.15 9.87 13.06
C GLY A 209 4.66 8.52 12.56
N GLN A 210 5.90 8.18 12.94
CA GLN A 210 6.52 6.87 12.65
C GLN A 210 5.70 5.67 13.15
N GLN A 211 4.84 5.88 14.15
CA GLN A 211 3.99 4.83 14.69
C GLN A 211 2.97 4.33 13.66
N VAL A 212 2.31 5.23 12.92
CA VAL A 212 1.32 4.85 11.90
C VAL A 212 2.01 4.12 10.76
N GLN A 213 3.16 4.63 10.29
CA GLN A 213 3.95 3.98 9.25
C GLN A 213 4.32 2.55 9.66
N ARG A 214 4.89 2.36 10.86
CA ARG A 214 5.25 1.02 11.36
C ARG A 214 4.04 0.10 11.47
N MET A 215 2.92 0.57 12.01
CA MET A 215 1.69 -0.23 12.08
C MET A 215 1.24 -0.69 10.69
N ILE A 216 1.26 0.19 9.69
CA ILE A 216 0.90 -0.17 8.32
C ILE A 216 1.86 -1.23 7.78
N ASP A 217 3.17 -1.03 7.92
CA ASP A 217 4.18 -1.98 7.44
C ASP A 217 4.01 -3.35 8.12
N ASP A 218 3.82 -3.39 9.43
CA ASP A 218 3.59 -4.62 10.19
C ASP A 218 2.33 -5.37 9.71
N MET A 219 1.24 -4.66 9.40
CA MET A 219 0.03 -5.28 8.86
C MET A 219 0.26 -5.83 7.44
N ILE A 220 1.01 -5.11 6.62
CA ILE A 220 1.32 -5.55 5.25
C ILE A 220 2.21 -6.79 5.28
N ASP A 221 3.23 -6.81 6.14
CA ASP A 221 4.13 -7.96 6.30
C ASP A 221 3.35 -9.18 6.79
N ARG A 222 2.42 -8.99 7.73
CA ARG A 222 1.58 -10.05 8.26
C ARG A 222 0.71 -10.70 7.18
N GLU A 223 0.06 -9.91 6.32
CA GLU A 223 -0.88 -10.42 5.32
C GLU A 223 -0.25 -10.68 3.94
N TRP A 224 1.06 -10.52 3.80
CA TRP A 224 1.73 -10.49 2.49
C TRP A 224 1.53 -11.78 1.65
N MET A 225 1.44 -12.92 2.33
CA MET A 225 1.28 -14.25 1.74
C MET A 225 -0.07 -14.90 2.09
N THR A 226 -0.97 -14.17 2.74
CA THR A 226 -2.30 -14.70 3.10
C THR A 226 -3.11 -14.93 1.82
N PRO A 227 -3.59 -16.15 1.57
CA PRO A 227 -4.48 -16.42 0.44
C PRO A 227 -5.87 -15.82 0.69
N VAL A 228 -6.63 -15.53 -0.37
CA VAL A 228 -7.95 -14.86 -0.24
C VAL A 228 -8.97 -15.74 0.48
N GLU A 229 -8.77 -17.06 0.44
CA GLU A 229 -9.60 -18.06 1.12
C GLU A 229 -9.43 -18.03 2.66
N GLU A 230 -8.30 -17.51 3.14
CA GLU A 230 -8.03 -17.32 4.57
C GLU A 230 -8.30 -15.88 5.03
N ALA A 231 -8.70 -14.98 4.11
CA ALA A 231 -9.06 -13.62 4.45
C ALA A 231 -10.34 -13.60 5.31
N GLY A 232 -10.27 -12.92 6.45
CA GLY A 232 -11.36 -12.99 7.42
C GLY A 232 -11.23 -12.01 8.58
N GLN A 233 -12.31 -11.88 9.36
CA GLN A 233 -12.35 -10.99 10.50
C GLN A 233 -11.51 -11.51 11.66
N THR A 234 -10.47 -10.76 12.01
CA THR A 234 -9.60 -11.05 13.17
C THR A 234 -10.07 -10.36 14.45
N VAL A 235 -10.94 -9.34 14.33
CA VAL A 235 -11.45 -8.57 15.47
C VAL A 235 -12.98 -8.53 15.41
N PRO A 236 -13.69 -9.53 15.97
CA PRO A 236 -15.15 -9.63 15.85
C PRO A 236 -15.91 -8.39 16.36
N ALA A 237 -15.33 -7.66 17.31
CA ALA A 237 -15.91 -6.41 17.81
C ALA A 237 -16.01 -5.33 16.72
N MET A 238 -15.11 -5.32 15.73
CA MET A 238 -15.15 -4.37 14.62
C MET A 238 -16.40 -4.56 13.77
N ASP A 239 -16.72 -5.80 13.40
CA ASP A 239 -17.94 -6.13 12.65
C ASP A 239 -19.21 -5.73 13.42
N LEU A 240 -19.21 -5.95 14.74
CA LEU A 240 -20.32 -5.52 15.59
C LEU A 240 -20.48 -3.99 15.59
N TRP A 241 -19.39 -3.23 15.72
CA TRP A 241 -19.47 -1.77 15.70
C TRP A 241 -19.90 -1.23 14.34
N ILE A 242 -19.37 -1.79 13.24
CA ILE A 242 -19.77 -1.43 11.88
C ILE A 242 -21.26 -1.72 11.67
N GLY A 243 -21.74 -2.91 12.04
CA GLY A 243 -23.16 -3.28 11.91
C GLY A 243 -24.09 -2.43 12.78
N ARG A 244 -23.67 -2.09 14.00
CA ARG A 244 -24.43 -1.21 14.91
C ARG A 244 -24.53 0.23 14.44
N HIS A 245 -23.88 0.62 13.35
CA HIS A 245 -24.06 1.96 12.77
C HIS A 245 -25.53 2.24 12.40
N GLU A 246 -26.27 1.22 11.98
CA GLU A 246 -27.67 1.38 11.53
C GLU A 246 -28.64 1.75 12.66
N ILE A 247 -28.29 1.43 13.90
CA ILE A 247 -29.14 1.66 15.07
C ILE A 247 -28.80 2.96 15.80
N LEU A 248 -27.88 3.78 15.26
CA LEU A 248 -27.55 5.08 15.82
C LEU A 248 -28.70 6.08 15.62
N TYR A 249 -29.13 6.72 16.70
CA TYR A 249 -30.19 7.73 16.68
C TYR A 249 -29.83 8.97 15.86
N SER A 250 -28.57 9.41 15.93
CA SER A 250 -28.00 10.49 15.13
C SER A 250 -26.76 9.96 14.41
N ARG A 251 -26.61 10.31 13.13
CA ARG A 251 -25.52 9.84 12.25
C ARG A 251 -24.87 11.02 11.56
N ILE A 252 -23.55 11.11 11.70
CA ILE A 252 -22.69 12.06 11.00
C ILE A 252 -22.12 11.42 9.72
N PHE A 253 -22.05 10.09 9.68
CA PHE A 253 -21.45 9.33 8.58
C PHE A 253 -22.48 8.49 7.83
N ASN A 254 -22.26 8.38 6.53
CA ASN A 254 -22.98 7.46 5.67
C ASN A 254 -22.31 6.09 5.88
N SER A 255 -22.92 5.17 6.63
CA SER A 255 -22.49 3.75 6.62
C SER A 255 -23.66 2.88 6.21
#